data_AF-A0A956C6S8-F1
#
_entry.id   AF-A0A956C6S8-F1
#
_cell.length_a   1.000
_cell.length_b   1.000
_cell.length_c   1.000
_cell.angle_alpha   90.00
_cell.angle_beta   90.00
_cell.angle_gamma   90.00
#
_symmetry.space_group_name_H-M   'P 1'
#
loop_
_entity.id
_entity.type
_entity.pdbx_description
1 polymer ?
#
loop_
_entity_poly.entity_id
_entity_poly.type
_entity_poly.pdbx_seq_one_letter_code
_entity_poly.pdbx_strand_id
1 'polypeptide(L)'
;MSTTYRARVRFRVRKKLRIESEKHVFFVDGREVELSGPQPDKSLEPDAIGLLIRDSEWLNLNARGFTSEEDAIGFARRLKLAVALSSVATRLGVDVGIDRATAALSDAFRNEMRKKTGLHVLDNVHGAHAFEDGPTVRIFGISARGTVHAAPDPFLSDLGEYVASAVNLTPQAANVVMLLNAALMTSEPVAQIVFSVSAVEMLGQWDQVWSDEQKRALKALREHAKTLALESERERNEVVESISKLTKLSLRQGVKRVLAKHGIPELFGRWDTLYDQRSKLFHGLEPVAGAEYGTLAHETLNLCGRILLKVVADEVPKAGAHVKTYYGG
;
A
#
# COMPACT_ATOMS: atom_id res chain seq x y z
N MET A 1 37.52 -8.41 -11.78
CA MET A 1 36.51 -7.39 -11.43
C MET A 1 35.79 -7.88 -10.19
N SER A 2 35.48 -7.02 -9.23
CA SER A 2 34.60 -7.38 -8.11
C SER A 2 33.18 -7.55 -8.62
N THR A 3 32.50 -8.63 -8.24
CA THR A 3 31.05 -8.77 -8.46
C THR A 3 30.36 -7.61 -7.75
N THR A 4 29.47 -6.91 -8.47
CA THR A 4 28.57 -5.92 -7.90
C THR A 4 27.14 -6.40 -8.04
N TYR A 5 26.22 -5.83 -7.28
CA TYR A 5 24.81 -6.20 -7.26
C TYR A 5 23.93 -5.03 -7.70
N ARG A 6 22.76 -5.37 -8.25
CA ARG A 6 21.71 -4.44 -8.66
C ARG A 6 20.48 -4.64 -7.77
N ALA A 7 19.97 -3.54 -7.23
CA ALA A 7 18.67 -3.46 -6.59
C ALA A 7 17.62 -3.09 -7.63
N ARG A 8 16.51 -3.83 -7.70
CA ARG A 8 15.35 -3.54 -8.57
C ARG A 8 14.07 -3.50 -7.76
N VAL A 9 13.23 -2.50 -8.01
CA VAL A 9 11.82 -2.49 -7.59
C VAL A 9 10.95 -2.44 -8.84
N ARG A 10 10.18 -3.50 -9.08
CA ARG A 10 9.14 -3.53 -10.12
C ARG A 10 7.78 -3.24 -9.50
N PHE A 11 7.02 -2.33 -10.09
CA PHE A 11 5.67 -1.98 -9.66
C PHE A 11 4.77 -1.67 -10.86
N ARG A 12 3.45 -1.64 -10.62
CA ARG A 12 2.45 -1.18 -11.60
C ARG A 12 1.82 0.13 -11.12
N VAL A 13 1.54 1.06 -12.01
CA VAL A 13 0.79 2.30 -11.73
C VAL A 13 -0.65 2.21 -12.26
N ARG A 14 -1.62 2.85 -11.59
CA ARG A 14 -2.98 3.05 -12.17
C ARG A 14 -3.01 4.16 -13.22
N LYS A 15 -2.35 5.27 -12.93
CA LYS A 15 -2.23 6.44 -13.81
C LYS A 15 -0.80 6.49 -14.33
N LYS A 16 -0.58 6.63 -15.64
CA LYS A 16 0.79 6.66 -16.17
C LYS A 16 1.46 7.98 -15.86
N LEU A 17 2.76 7.95 -15.59
CA LEU A 17 3.54 9.15 -15.31
C LEU A 17 3.76 9.93 -16.61
N ARG A 18 3.56 11.25 -16.61
CA ARG A 18 3.79 12.10 -17.80
C ARG A 18 5.30 12.35 -18.00
N ILE A 19 6.03 11.30 -18.35
CA ILE A 19 7.47 11.30 -18.61
C ILE A 19 7.69 10.85 -20.07
N GLU A 20 8.16 11.78 -20.90
CA GLU A 20 8.33 11.64 -22.36
C GLU A 20 9.59 10.85 -22.76
N SER A 21 10.29 10.20 -21.82
CA SER A 21 11.52 9.45 -22.04
C SER A 21 11.36 7.95 -21.75
N GLU A 22 12.23 7.11 -22.32
CA GLU A 22 12.34 5.68 -21.98
C GLU A 22 12.91 5.46 -20.57
N LYS A 23 13.71 6.42 -20.09
CA LYS A 23 14.47 6.39 -18.84
C LYS A 23 14.42 7.75 -18.16
N HIS A 24 14.34 7.76 -16.84
CA HIS A 24 14.44 8.95 -16.02
C HIS A 24 15.34 8.65 -14.81
N VAL A 25 16.40 9.43 -14.64
CA VAL A 25 17.44 9.21 -13.64
C VAL A 25 17.38 10.29 -12.57
N PHE A 26 17.40 9.88 -11.31
CA PHE A 26 17.34 10.75 -10.14
C PHE A 26 18.09 10.13 -8.96
N PHE A 27 18.30 10.89 -7.88
CA PHE A 27 19.04 10.42 -6.71
C PHE A 27 18.11 10.11 -5.54
N VAL A 28 18.38 8.98 -4.86
CA VAL A 28 17.68 8.51 -3.67
C VAL A 28 18.72 8.02 -2.68
N ASP A 29 18.76 8.58 -1.47
CA ASP A 29 19.71 8.16 -0.41
C ASP A 29 21.18 8.17 -0.91
N GLY A 30 21.55 9.23 -1.64
CA GLY A 30 22.87 9.40 -2.27
C GLY A 30 23.16 8.48 -3.47
N ARG A 31 22.25 7.61 -3.87
CA ARG A 31 22.42 6.65 -4.98
C ARG A 31 21.64 7.06 -6.21
N GLU A 32 22.24 6.85 -7.38
CA GLU A 32 21.56 7.00 -8.67
C GLU A 32 20.52 5.88 -8.85
N VAL A 33 19.29 6.27 -9.22
CA VAL A 33 18.17 5.38 -9.50
C VAL A 33 17.60 5.67 -10.89
N GLU A 34 17.56 4.65 -11.75
CA GLU A 34 16.94 4.70 -13.06
C GLU A 34 15.50 4.18 -12.99
N LEU A 35 14.53 5.07 -13.24
CA LEU A 35 13.15 4.72 -13.58
C LEU A 35 13.06 4.39 -15.07
N SER A 36 12.43 3.28 -15.42
CA SER A 36 12.14 2.92 -16.82
C SER A 36 10.82 2.16 -16.97
N GLY A 37 10.27 2.13 -18.18
CA GLY A 37 9.28 1.12 -18.59
C GLY A 37 9.88 -0.30 -18.61
N PRO A 38 9.10 -1.31 -19.05
CA PRO A 38 9.64 -2.62 -19.40
C PRO A 38 10.52 -2.46 -20.64
N GLN A 39 11.78 -2.86 -20.53
CA GLN A 39 12.71 -2.82 -21.66
C GLN A 39 12.57 -4.13 -22.46
N PRO A 40 12.35 -4.08 -23.78
CA PRO A 40 12.34 -5.28 -24.61
C PRO A 40 13.74 -5.90 -24.65
N ASP A 41 13.81 -7.22 -24.87
CA ASP A 41 15.11 -7.89 -25.02
C ASP A 41 15.66 -7.63 -26.43
N LYS A 42 16.55 -6.64 -26.54
CA LYS A 42 17.22 -6.27 -27.80
C LYS A 42 18.11 -7.37 -28.39
N SER A 43 18.28 -8.52 -27.72
CA SER A 43 18.90 -9.71 -28.33
C SER A 43 17.92 -10.63 -29.05
N LEU A 44 16.61 -10.53 -28.74
CA LEU A 44 15.52 -11.22 -29.44
C LEU A 44 14.90 -10.32 -30.51
N GLU A 45 14.76 -9.02 -30.22
CA GLU A 45 14.22 -8.02 -31.13
C GLU A 45 15.15 -6.78 -31.15
N PRO A 46 16.23 -6.78 -31.96
CA PRO A 46 17.22 -5.69 -31.99
C PRO A 46 16.62 -4.31 -32.26
N ASP A 47 15.58 -4.26 -33.09
CA ASP A 47 14.87 -3.05 -33.49
C ASP A 47 13.73 -2.66 -32.52
N ALA A 48 13.53 -3.41 -31.42
CA ALA A 48 12.50 -3.10 -30.44
C ALA A 48 12.85 -1.80 -29.68
N ILE A 49 12.03 -0.78 -29.93
CA ILE A 49 12.07 0.51 -29.24
C ILE A 49 11.59 0.31 -27.81
N GLY A 50 12.24 0.95 -26.83
CA GLY A 50 11.83 0.87 -25.44
C GLY A 50 10.47 1.55 -25.25
N LEU A 51 9.58 0.98 -24.44
CA LEU A 51 8.34 1.68 -24.10
C LEU A 51 8.68 2.94 -23.31
N LEU A 52 8.20 4.09 -23.78
CA LEU A 52 8.25 5.35 -23.03
C LEU A 52 7.58 5.16 -21.66
N ILE A 53 8.09 5.86 -20.65
CA ILE A 53 7.54 5.77 -19.29
C ILE A 53 6.06 6.20 -19.27
N ARG A 54 5.68 7.22 -20.06
CA ARG A 54 4.27 7.64 -20.22
C ARG A 54 3.34 6.59 -20.80
N ASP A 55 3.87 5.59 -21.51
CA ASP A 55 3.10 4.55 -22.21
C ASP A 55 3.12 3.21 -21.46
N SER A 56 3.91 3.12 -20.38
CA SER A 56 4.09 1.94 -19.53
C SER A 56 3.20 1.95 -18.29
N GLU A 57 2.43 0.88 -18.06
CA GLU A 57 1.79 0.63 -16.75
C GLU A 57 2.75 -0.02 -15.74
N TRP A 58 3.68 -0.83 -16.24
CA TRP A 58 4.69 -1.51 -15.45
C TRP A 58 5.98 -0.71 -15.46
N LEU A 59 6.47 -0.36 -14.29
CA LEU A 59 7.67 0.45 -14.13
C LEU A 59 8.71 -0.31 -13.31
N ASN A 60 9.97 0.01 -13.58
CA ASN A 60 11.13 -0.51 -12.88
C ASN A 60 11.94 0.66 -12.33
N LEU A 61 12.31 0.60 -11.06
CA LEU A 61 13.40 1.40 -10.50
C LEU A 61 14.61 0.49 -10.34
N ASN A 62 15.76 0.91 -10.85
CA ASN A 62 17.02 0.17 -10.76
C ASN A 62 18.10 1.03 -10.11
N ALA A 63 18.78 0.50 -9.10
CA ALA A 63 20.00 1.07 -8.54
C ALA A 63 21.13 0.03 -8.62
N ARG A 64 22.36 0.48 -8.87
CA ARG A 64 23.51 -0.38 -9.17
C ARG A 64 24.68 -0.13 -8.22
N GLY A 65 25.73 -0.94 -8.35
CA GLY A 65 26.99 -0.73 -7.62
C GLY A 65 26.91 -1.09 -6.14
N PHE A 66 26.06 -2.05 -5.76
CA PHE A 66 26.07 -2.60 -4.41
C PHE A 66 27.20 -3.63 -4.27
N THR A 67 27.85 -3.66 -3.10
CA THR A 67 28.95 -4.58 -2.77
C THR A 67 28.48 -5.95 -2.35
N SER A 68 27.23 -6.07 -1.88
CA SER A 68 26.59 -7.34 -1.51
C SER A 68 25.15 -7.41 -2.01
N GLU A 69 24.62 -8.62 -2.12
CA GLU A 69 23.19 -8.85 -2.39
C GLU A 69 22.31 -8.34 -1.24
N GLU A 70 22.79 -8.45 0.01
CA GLU A 70 22.09 -8.01 1.22
C GLU A 70 21.88 -6.48 1.24
N ASP A 71 22.91 -5.71 0.89
CA ASP A 71 22.80 -4.24 0.73
C ASP A 71 21.77 -3.88 -0.36
N ALA A 72 21.81 -4.60 -1.49
CA ALA A 72 20.93 -4.37 -2.62
C ALA A 72 19.46 -4.69 -2.28
N ILE A 73 19.17 -5.83 -1.63
CA ILE A 73 17.80 -6.18 -1.24
C ILE A 73 17.29 -5.29 -0.10
N GLY A 74 18.17 -4.89 0.83
CA GLY A 74 17.88 -3.92 1.88
C GLY A 74 17.46 -2.57 1.28
N PHE A 75 18.20 -2.04 0.30
CA PHE A 75 17.84 -0.83 -0.43
C PHE A 75 16.54 -1.01 -1.23
N ALA A 76 16.38 -2.12 -1.97
CA ALA A 76 15.19 -2.39 -2.76
C ALA A 76 13.91 -2.43 -1.89
N ARG A 77 13.97 -3.00 -0.69
CA ARG A 77 12.85 -3.02 0.27
C ARG A 77 12.48 -1.62 0.77
N ARG A 78 13.47 -0.78 1.11
CA ARG A 78 13.20 0.63 1.49
C ARG A 78 12.60 1.43 0.34
N LEU A 79 13.15 1.28 -0.87
CA LEU A 79 12.65 1.92 -2.08
C LEU A 79 11.22 1.48 -2.42
N LYS A 80 10.90 0.19 -2.25
CA LYS A 80 9.55 -0.35 -2.41
C LYS A 80 8.53 0.32 -1.47
N LEU A 81 8.89 0.47 -0.19
CA LEU A 81 8.03 1.16 0.79
C LEU A 81 7.88 2.65 0.47
N ALA A 82 8.96 3.33 0.09
CA ALA A 82 8.93 4.73 -0.31
C ALA A 82 8.04 4.98 -1.53
N VAL A 83 8.10 4.11 -2.54
CA VAL A 83 7.21 4.15 -3.73
C VAL A 83 5.75 3.96 -3.32
N ALA A 84 5.46 2.99 -2.45
CA ALA A 84 4.10 2.75 -1.98
C ALA A 84 3.56 3.95 -1.19
N LEU A 85 4.36 4.54 -0.30
CA LEU A 85 3.95 5.70 0.50
C LEU A 85 3.79 6.96 -0.34
N SER A 86 4.74 7.26 -1.23
CA SER A 86 4.65 8.41 -2.15
C SER A 86 3.41 8.33 -3.05
N SER A 87 3.09 7.13 -3.55
CA SER A 87 1.87 6.89 -4.32
C SER A 87 0.59 7.20 -3.56
N VAL A 88 0.54 6.88 -2.26
CA VAL A 88 -0.60 7.28 -1.42
C VAL A 88 -0.61 8.79 -1.23
N ALA A 89 0.50 9.39 -0.79
CA ALA A 89 0.60 10.84 -0.56
C ALA A 89 0.14 11.68 -1.78
N THR A 90 0.42 11.20 -2.99
CA THR A 90 0.12 11.88 -4.27
C THR A 90 -1.09 11.31 -5.03
N ARG A 91 -1.83 10.38 -4.42
CA ARG A 91 -3.04 9.77 -5.01
C ARG A 91 -2.81 9.11 -6.39
N LEU A 92 -1.62 8.58 -6.62
CA LEU A 92 -1.22 7.91 -7.86
C LEU A 92 -1.89 6.53 -7.99
N GLY A 93 -1.78 5.73 -6.93
CA GLY A 93 -2.12 4.30 -6.92
C GLY A 93 -1.04 3.46 -7.57
N VAL A 94 -0.38 2.62 -6.77
CA VAL A 94 0.61 1.64 -7.24
C VAL A 94 0.37 0.26 -6.65
N ASP A 95 0.73 -0.76 -7.41
CA ASP A 95 0.90 -2.12 -6.91
C ASP A 95 2.39 -2.47 -6.93
N VAL A 96 2.99 -2.50 -5.73
CA VAL A 96 4.40 -2.86 -5.52
C VAL A 96 4.63 -4.36 -5.30
N GLY A 97 3.59 -5.19 -5.37
CA GLY A 97 3.69 -6.65 -5.26
C GLY A 97 4.14 -7.17 -3.89
N ILE A 98 4.26 -8.49 -3.80
CA ILE A 98 4.61 -9.24 -2.58
C ILE A 98 5.93 -10.01 -2.71
N ASP A 99 6.84 -9.51 -3.55
CA ASP A 99 8.20 -10.04 -3.76
C ASP A 99 8.22 -11.49 -4.27
N ARG A 100 7.21 -11.83 -5.11
CA ARG A 100 7.08 -13.14 -5.76
C ARG A 100 7.30 -13.05 -7.27
N ALA A 101 7.77 -14.14 -7.86
CA ALA A 101 7.84 -14.31 -9.31
C ALA A 101 6.42 -14.27 -9.91
N THR A 102 6.20 -13.38 -10.89
CA THR A 102 4.92 -13.29 -11.64
C THR A 102 4.89 -14.17 -12.89
N ALA A 103 6.06 -14.56 -13.37
CA ALA A 103 6.26 -15.65 -14.31
C ALA A 103 7.56 -16.34 -13.91
N ALA A 104 7.53 -17.68 -13.83
CA ALA A 104 8.68 -18.51 -13.54
C ALA A 104 9.01 -19.40 -14.75
N LEU A 105 10.25 -19.37 -15.21
CA LEU A 105 10.72 -20.29 -16.25
C LEU A 105 11.21 -21.59 -15.62
N SER A 106 11.04 -22.73 -16.31
CA SER A 106 11.51 -24.02 -15.79
C SER A 106 13.04 -24.07 -15.72
N ASP A 107 13.58 -24.78 -14.73
CA ASP A 107 15.04 -24.89 -14.56
C ASP A 107 15.72 -25.54 -15.76
N ALA A 108 15.04 -26.45 -16.45
CA ALA A 108 15.50 -27.02 -17.71
C ALA A 108 15.76 -25.93 -18.77
N PHE A 109 14.80 -25.01 -18.96
CA PHE A 109 14.93 -23.91 -19.92
C PHE A 109 16.00 -22.89 -19.51
N ARG A 110 16.10 -22.54 -18.22
CA ARG A 110 17.18 -21.65 -17.72
C ARG A 110 18.57 -22.24 -17.95
N ASN A 111 18.73 -23.52 -17.64
CA ASN A 111 19.99 -24.23 -17.83
C ASN A 111 20.35 -24.38 -19.33
N GLU A 112 19.35 -24.59 -20.19
CA GLU A 112 19.56 -24.63 -21.64
C GLU A 112 19.96 -23.26 -22.20
N MET A 113 19.27 -22.18 -21.82
CA MET A 113 19.64 -20.81 -22.20
C MET A 113 21.06 -20.46 -21.74
N ARG A 114 21.41 -20.77 -20.48
CA ARG A 114 22.76 -20.55 -19.94
C ARG A 114 23.83 -21.31 -20.72
N LYS A 115 23.56 -22.58 -21.09
CA LYS A 115 24.48 -23.41 -21.90
C LYS A 115 24.63 -22.92 -23.34
N LYS A 116 23.54 -22.48 -23.99
CA LYS A 116 23.55 -22.07 -25.41
C LYS A 116 24.04 -20.65 -25.64
N THR A 117 23.80 -19.73 -24.70
CA THR A 117 23.99 -18.28 -24.90
C THR A 117 24.89 -17.61 -23.86
N GLY A 118 25.22 -18.30 -22.77
CA GLY A 118 25.88 -17.69 -21.60
C GLY A 118 24.98 -16.76 -20.79
N LEU A 119 23.72 -16.57 -21.17
CA LEU A 119 22.79 -15.66 -20.49
C LEU A 119 22.22 -16.26 -19.21
N HIS A 120 22.08 -15.41 -18.20
CA HIS A 120 21.47 -15.73 -16.91
C HIS A 120 20.04 -15.16 -16.91
N VAL A 121 19.05 -16.01 -17.17
CA VAL A 121 17.64 -15.60 -17.19
C VAL A 121 17.05 -15.72 -15.78
N LEU A 122 16.58 -14.60 -15.25
CA LEU A 122 15.94 -14.50 -13.94
C LEU A 122 14.42 -14.36 -14.06
N ASP A 123 13.72 -14.80 -13.02
CA ASP A 123 12.27 -14.65 -12.93
C ASP A 123 11.86 -13.18 -12.77
N ASN A 124 10.68 -12.86 -13.27
CA ASN A 124 10.15 -11.50 -13.17
C ASN A 124 9.43 -11.31 -11.84
N VAL A 125 10.23 -11.06 -10.80
CA VAL A 125 9.75 -10.67 -9.47
C VAL A 125 8.96 -9.36 -9.56
N HIS A 126 7.80 -9.32 -8.91
CA HIS A 126 7.00 -8.11 -8.70
C HIS A 126 7.19 -7.63 -7.27
N GLY A 127 7.84 -6.47 -7.15
CA GLY A 127 8.38 -5.92 -5.92
C GLY A 127 9.89 -5.81 -5.93
N ALA A 128 10.50 -5.95 -4.75
CA ALA A 128 11.92 -5.84 -4.51
C ALA A 128 12.67 -7.11 -4.93
N HIS A 129 13.78 -6.93 -5.64
CA HIS A 129 14.67 -8.01 -6.09
C HIS A 129 16.12 -7.51 -6.08
N ALA A 130 17.06 -8.38 -5.72
CA ALA A 130 18.48 -8.14 -5.83
C ALA A 130 19.11 -9.26 -6.66
N PHE A 131 20.13 -8.95 -7.46
CA PHE A 131 20.86 -9.91 -8.29
C PHE A 131 22.21 -9.33 -8.72
N GLU A 132 23.13 -10.19 -9.18
CA GLU A 132 24.44 -9.76 -9.71
C GLU A 132 24.27 -8.77 -10.89
N ASP A 133 25.00 -7.66 -10.86
CA ASP A 133 24.98 -6.67 -11.95
C ASP A 133 25.94 -7.10 -13.07
N GLY A 134 25.39 -7.77 -14.08
CA GLY A 134 26.16 -8.25 -15.24
C GLY A 134 25.47 -8.01 -16.59
N PRO A 135 26.24 -7.90 -17.69
CA PRO A 135 25.69 -7.74 -19.05
C PRO A 135 24.96 -9.00 -19.55
N THR A 136 25.09 -10.13 -18.86
CA THR A 136 24.48 -11.43 -19.18
C THR A 136 23.12 -11.66 -18.50
N VAL A 137 22.70 -10.81 -17.57
CA VAL A 137 21.45 -11.00 -16.82
C VAL A 137 20.23 -10.49 -17.61
N ARG A 138 19.16 -11.30 -17.71
CA ARG A 138 17.91 -10.99 -18.43
C ARG A 138 16.69 -11.26 -17.56
N ILE A 139 15.60 -10.52 -17.80
CA ILE A 139 14.32 -10.64 -17.08
C ILE A 139 13.18 -10.69 -18.10
N PHE A 140 12.36 -11.74 -18.07
CA PHE A 140 11.30 -12.00 -19.05
C PHE A 140 9.98 -11.25 -18.72
N GLY A 141 9.24 -10.69 -19.69
CA GLY A 141 7.95 -10.03 -19.40
C GLY A 141 7.11 -9.62 -20.63
N ILE A 142 5.80 -9.44 -20.40
CA ILE A 142 4.78 -9.07 -21.41
C ILE A 142 3.80 -8.05 -20.76
N SER A 143 3.30 -7.04 -21.49
CA SER A 143 2.33 -6.04 -20.95
C SER A 143 1.54 -5.22 -21.99
N ALA A 144 0.36 -4.70 -21.59
CA ALA A 144 -0.48 -3.66 -22.22
C ALA A 144 -1.44 -3.06 -21.12
N ARG A 145 -2.38 -2.09 -21.30
CA ARG A 145 -2.95 -1.40 -22.50
C ARG A 145 -3.78 -0.11 -22.14
N GLY A 146 -3.35 1.09 -22.61
CA GLY A 146 -4.20 2.32 -22.73
C GLY A 146 -4.64 3.08 -21.45
N THR A 147 -4.46 4.41 -21.37
CA THR A 147 -4.48 5.15 -20.07
C THR A 147 -4.64 6.68 -20.12
N VAL A 148 -4.92 7.27 -18.95
CA VAL A 148 -4.79 8.71 -18.59
C VAL A 148 -3.45 8.98 -17.88
N HIS A 149 -2.89 10.19 -18.01
CA HIS A 149 -1.59 10.57 -17.44
C HIS A 149 -1.68 11.41 -16.13
N ALA A 150 -0.67 11.31 -15.28
CA ALA A 150 -0.48 12.10 -14.06
C ALA A 150 0.89 12.82 -14.06
N ALA A 151 1.02 13.96 -13.38
CA ALA A 151 2.29 14.67 -13.25
C ALA A 151 3.28 13.89 -12.35
N PRO A 152 4.54 13.68 -12.78
CA PRO A 152 5.49 12.84 -12.05
C PRO A 152 6.13 13.51 -10.83
N ASP A 153 6.30 14.84 -10.85
CA ASP A 153 7.22 15.53 -9.93
C ASP A 153 6.87 15.34 -8.44
N PRO A 154 5.60 15.45 -7.99
CA PRO A 154 5.26 15.23 -6.58
C PRO A 154 5.48 13.79 -6.13
N PHE A 155 5.39 12.81 -7.05
CA PHE A 155 5.58 11.40 -6.74
C PHE A 155 7.06 11.01 -6.66
N LEU A 156 7.93 11.64 -7.47
CA LEU A 156 9.36 11.33 -7.49
C LEU A 156 10.19 12.18 -6.52
N SER A 157 9.82 13.44 -6.29
CA SER A 157 10.58 14.39 -5.46
C SER A 157 10.83 13.91 -4.03
N ASP A 158 9.81 13.33 -3.39
CA ASP A 158 9.89 12.91 -1.99
C ASP A 158 10.57 11.55 -1.77
N LEU A 159 10.88 10.79 -2.84
CA LEU A 159 11.36 9.40 -2.71
C LEU A 159 12.67 9.28 -1.93
N GLY A 160 13.58 10.26 -2.05
CA GLY A 160 14.83 10.29 -1.29
C GLY A 160 14.60 10.29 0.23
N GLU A 161 13.67 11.12 0.68
CA GLU A 161 13.38 11.32 2.10
C GLU A 161 12.48 10.21 2.66
N TYR A 162 11.56 9.68 1.84
CA TYR A 162 10.83 8.47 2.17
C TYR A 162 11.74 7.25 2.28
N VAL A 163 12.77 7.07 1.43
CA VAL A 163 13.73 5.96 1.58
C VAL A 163 14.58 6.10 2.85
N ALA A 164 15.05 7.31 3.15
CA ALA A 164 15.78 7.59 4.39
C ALA A 164 14.92 7.31 5.64
N SER A 165 13.61 7.60 5.57
CA SER A 165 12.66 7.40 6.68
C SER A 165 12.02 6.00 6.72
N ALA A 166 12.03 5.25 5.63
CA ALA A 166 11.33 3.95 5.51
C ALA A 166 11.88 2.87 6.47
N VAL A 167 13.08 3.05 7.01
CA VAL A 167 13.62 2.21 8.10
C VAL A 167 12.79 2.28 9.38
N ASN A 168 12.08 3.38 9.60
CA ASN A 168 11.24 3.59 10.79
C ASN A 168 9.80 3.11 10.57
N LEU A 169 9.41 2.77 9.34
CA LEU A 169 8.04 2.39 9.01
C LEU A 169 7.75 0.98 9.53
N THR A 170 6.81 0.88 10.45
CA THR A 170 6.38 -0.38 11.05
C THR A 170 5.73 -1.32 10.01
N PRO A 171 5.78 -2.65 10.21
CA PRO A 171 5.08 -3.60 9.34
C PRO A 171 3.57 -3.32 9.23
N GLN A 172 2.96 -2.80 10.30
CA GLN A 172 1.55 -2.42 10.35
C GLN A 172 1.28 -1.17 9.49
N ALA A 173 2.07 -0.11 9.64
CA ALA A 173 1.95 1.08 8.78
C ALA A 173 2.19 0.73 7.30
N ALA A 174 3.15 -0.14 7.00
CA ALA A 174 3.38 -0.66 5.64
C ALA A 174 2.15 -1.41 5.08
N ASN A 175 1.52 -2.29 5.87
CA ASN A 175 0.29 -3.00 5.46
C ASN A 175 -0.87 -2.03 5.21
N VAL A 176 -1.00 -0.97 6.02
CA VAL A 176 -2.05 0.05 5.87
C VAL A 176 -1.83 0.87 4.59
N VAL A 177 -0.58 1.25 4.29
CA VAL A 177 -0.18 1.91 3.03
C VAL A 177 -0.43 1.02 1.81
N MET A 178 -0.17 -0.29 1.91
CA MET A 178 -0.49 -1.25 0.84
C MET A 178 -2.01 -1.36 0.59
N LEU A 179 -2.81 -1.39 1.66
CA LEU A 179 -4.27 -1.54 1.53
C LEU A 179 -4.94 -0.28 0.95
N LEU A 180 -4.46 0.92 1.30
CA LEU A 180 -4.95 2.15 0.65
C LEU A 180 -4.44 2.29 -0.80
N ASN A 181 -3.25 1.77 -1.12
CA ASN A 181 -2.82 1.63 -2.51
C ASN A 181 -3.73 0.69 -3.31
N ALA A 182 -4.19 -0.44 -2.73
CA ALA A 182 -5.17 -1.29 -3.38
C ALA A 182 -6.47 -0.51 -3.69
N ALA A 183 -6.99 0.25 -2.72
CA ALA A 183 -8.13 1.15 -2.95
C ALA A 183 -7.89 2.17 -4.08
N LEU A 184 -6.68 2.74 -4.15
CA LEU A 184 -6.26 3.65 -5.22
C LEU A 184 -6.10 2.96 -6.58
N MET A 185 -5.77 1.66 -6.62
CA MET A 185 -5.69 0.87 -7.85
C MET A 185 -7.07 0.44 -8.36
N THR A 186 -8.04 0.23 -7.48
CA THR A 186 -9.39 -0.26 -7.83
C THR A 186 -10.26 0.79 -8.55
N SER A 187 -10.90 0.40 -9.65
CA SER A 187 -11.87 1.21 -10.40
C SER A 187 -13.32 1.08 -9.95
N GLU A 188 -13.67 -0.05 -9.31
CA GLU A 188 -15.02 -0.32 -8.81
C GLU A 188 -15.24 0.43 -7.47
N PRO A 189 -16.27 1.30 -7.36
CA PRO A 189 -16.49 2.14 -6.18
C PRO A 189 -16.66 1.39 -4.84
N VAL A 190 -17.42 0.29 -4.81
CA VAL A 190 -17.69 -0.45 -3.56
C VAL A 190 -16.42 -1.08 -3.01
N ALA A 191 -15.61 -1.71 -3.85
CA ALA A 191 -14.32 -2.25 -3.47
C ALA A 191 -13.31 -1.15 -3.08
N GLN A 192 -13.35 0.04 -3.72
CA GLN A 192 -12.57 1.20 -3.27
C GLN A 192 -13.01 1.65 -1.85
N ILE A 193 -14.30 1.63 -1.53
CA ILE A 193 -14.81 1.90 -0.18
C ILE A 193 -14.30 0.83 0.80
N VAL A 194 -14.47 -0.46 0.47
CA VAL A 194 -14.03 -1.59 1.30
C VAL A 194 -12.55 -1.49 1.66
N PHE A 195 -11.67 -1.32 0.68
CA PHE A 195 -10.22 -1.25 0.92
C PHE A 195 -9.83 0.01 1.71
N SER A 196 -10.43 1.18 1.39
CA SER A 196 -10.15 2.43 2.10
C SER A 196 -10.54 2.37 3.58
N VAL A 197 -11.75 1.87 3.87
CA VAL A 197 -12.24 1.70 5.25
C VAL A 197 -11.41 0.67 5.99
N SER A 198 -11.12 -0.48 5.37
CA SER A 198 -10.32 -1.56 5.99
C SER A 198 -8.92 -1.09 6.38
N ALA A 199 -8.30 -0.21 5.59
CA ALA A 199 -7.00 0.38 5.91
C ALA A 199 -7.03 1.18 7.22
N VAL A 200 -8.10 1.97 7.44
CA VAL A 200 -8.26 2.77 8.66
C VAL A 200 -8.74 1.92 9.84
N GLU A 201 -9.62 0.94 9.61
CA GLU A 201 -10.03 -0.02 10.65
C GLU A 201 -8.83 -0.81 11.19
N MET A 202 -7.85 -1.16 10.35
CA MET A 202 -6.60 -1.80 10.77
C MET A 202 -5.76 -0.92 11.70
N LEU A 203 -5.65 0.39 11.44
CA LEU A 203 -5.06 1.34 12.40
C LEU A 203 -5.83 1.33 13.73
N GLY A 204 -7.17 1.31 13.65
CA GLY A 204 -8.08 1.24 14.80
C GLY A 204 -8.03 -0.08 15.59
N GLN A 205 -7.28 -1.09 15.16
CA GLN A 205 -7.14 -2.37 15.87
C GLN A 205 -5.71 -2.69 16.30
N TRP A 206 -4.71 -2.00 15.77
CA TRP A 206 -3.30 -2.28 16.02
C TRP A 206 -2.88 -2.09 17.49
N ASP A 207 -3.16 -0.91 18.06
CA ASP A 207 -2.68 -0.50 19.40
C ASP A 207 -3.84 -0.13 20.35
N GLN A 208 -5.07 -0.57 20.01
CA GLN A 208 -6.30 -0.08 20.65
C GLN A 208 -6.94 -1.13 21.55
N VAL A 209 -6.32 -1.34 22.71
CA VAL A 209 -6.85 -2.19 23.79
C VAL A 209 -7.52 -1.37 24.90
N TRP A 210 -8.44 -1.97 25.65
CA TRP A 210 -8.93 -1.40 26.91
C TRP A 210 -7.77 -1.34 27.94
N SER A 211 -7.65 -0.22 28.68
CA SER A 211 -6.73 -0.17 29.83
C SER A 211 -7.16 -1.16 30.91
N ASP A 212 -6.28 -1.51 31.85
CA ASP A 212 -6.63 -2.49 32.88
C ASP A 212 -7.69 -1.97 33.86
N GLU A 213 -7.82 -0.65 34.03
CA GLU A 213 -8.92 0.03 34.73
C GLU A 213 -10.22 -0.16 33.97
N GLN A 214 -10.20 0.03 32.65
CA GLN A 214 -11.37 -0.15 31.78
C GLN A 214 -11.81 -1.63 31.76
N LYS A 215 -10.86 -2.57 31.67
CA LYS A 215 -11.13 -4.02 31.80
C LYS A 215 -11.72 -4.37 33.17
N ARG A 216 -11.19 -3.80 34.26
CA ARG A 216 -11.70 -3.98 35.63
C ARG A 216 -13.13 -3.43 35.77
N ALA A 217 -13.42 -2.26 35.23
CA ALA A 217 -14.76 -1.66 35.23
C ALA A 217 -15.76 -2.51 34.42
N LEU A 218 -15.41 -2.94 33.20
CA LEU A 218 -16.24 -3.83 32.39
C LEU A 218 -16.51 -5.17 33.09
N LYS A 219 -15.50 -5.74 33.76
CA LYS A 219 -15.67 -6.96 34.58
C LYS A 219 -16.64 -6.71 35.75
N ALA A 220 -16.49 -5.61 36.48
CA ALA A 220 -17.37 -5.27 37.60
C ALA A 220 -18.84 -5.08 37.14
N LEU A 221 -19.06 -4.37 36.03
CA LEU A 221 -20.38 -4.21 35.41
C LEU A 221 -21.00 -5.58 35.03
N ARG A 222 -20.20 -6.48 34.44
CA ARG A 222 -20.66 -7.83 34.07
C ARG A 222 -21.06 -8.66 35.29
N GLU A 223 -20.28 -8.63 36.38
CA GLU A 223 -20.63 -9.37 37.59
C GLU A 223 -21.85 -8.78 38.30
N HIS A 224 -21.99 -7.44 38.31
CA HIS A 224 -23.20 -6.80 38.84
C HIS A 224 -24.45 -7.13 38.01
N ALA A 225 -24.35 -7.19 36.68
CA ALA A 225 -25.46 -7.56 35.80
C ALA A 225 -26.03 -8.96 36.11
N LYS A 226 -25.21 -9.91 36.57
CA LYS A 226 -25.66 -11.24 37.03
C LYS A 226 -26.50 -11.19 38.31
N THR A 227 -26.42 -10.12 39.08
CA THR A 227 -27.18 -9.93 40.33
C THR A 227 -28.48 -9.14 40.14
N LEU A 228 -28.75 -8.65 38.92
CA LEU A 228 -29.97 -7.89 38.65
C LEU A 228 -31.22 -8.78 38.75
N ALA A 229 -32.23 -8.25 39.44
CA ALA A 229 -33.58 -8.79 39.47
C ALA A 229 -34.33 -8.32 38.21
N LEU A 230 -34.12 -9.02 37.10
CA LEU A 230 -34.91 -8.90 35.87
C LEU A 230 -36.00 -9.96 35.83
N GLU A 231 -37.04 -9.75 35.03
CA GLU A 231 -38.23 -10.60 34.98
C GLU A 231 -37.91 -12.04 34.58
N SER A 232 -36.91 -12.25 33.71
CA SER A 232 -36.42 -13.57 33.33
C SER A 232 -34.90 -13.72 33.46
N GLU A 233 -34.47 -14.97 33.68
CA GLU A 233 -33.05 -15.34 33.58
C GLU A 233 -32.50 -15.11 32.17
N ARG A 234 -33.36 -15.26 31.14
CA ARG A 234 -33.00 -15.03 29.75
C ARG A 234 -32.57 -13.59 29.50
N GLU A 235 -33.36 -12.60 29.89
CA GLU A 235 -33.03 -11.17 29.70
C GLU A 235 -31.75 -10.82 30.47
N ARG A 236 -31.58 -11.35 31.67
CA ARG A 236 -30.34 -11.20 32.44
C ARG A 236 -29.12 -11.77 31.71
N ASN A 237 -29.26 -12.94 31.10
CA ASN A 237 -28.19 -13.53 30.28
C ASN A 237 -27.92 -12.70 29.02
N GLU A 238 -28.95 -12.17 28.35
CA GLU A 238 -28.81 -11.26 27.19
C GLU A 238 -28.06 -9.96 27.56
N VAL A 239 -28.32 -9.38 28.74
CA VAL A 239 -27.58 -8.21 29.27
C VAL A 239 -26.13 -8.56 29.61
N VAL A 240 -25.90 -9.67 30.32
CA VAL A 240 -24.54 -10.15 30.69
C VAL A 240 -23.71 -10.45 29.44
N GLU A 241 -24.30 -11.05 28.41
CA GLU A 241 -23.63 -11.33 27.14
C GLU A 241 -23.35 -10.04 26.36
N SER A 242 -24.28 -9.08 26.36
CA SER A 242 -24.09 -7.76 25.74
C SER A 242 -22.92 -6.99 26.37
N ILE A 243 -22.82 -6.97 27.70
CA ILE A 243 -21.66 -6.39 28.40
C ILE A 243 -20.37 -7.18 28.08
N SER A 244 -20.46 -8.50 27.96
CA SER A 244 -19.31 -9.34 27.60
C SER A 244 -18.77 -9.02 26.20
N LYS A 245 -19.63 -8.65 25.25
CA LYS A 245 -19.21 -8.21 23.90
C LYS A 245 -18.42 -6.90 23.93
N LEU A 246 -18.69 -6.00 24.90
CA LEU A 246 -17.93 -4.75 25.09
C LEU A 246 -16.46 -4.96 25.50
N THR A 247 -16.08 -6.16 25.94
CA THR A 247 -14.66 -6.49 26.23
C THR A 247 -13.76 -6.43 25.00
N LYS A 248 -14.33 -6.46 23.79
CA LYS A 248 -13.64 -6.14 22.53
C LYS A 248 -14.01 -4.72 22.10
N LEU A 249 -13.01 -3.93 21.74
CA LEU A 249 -13.22 -2.59 21.21
C LEU A 249 -13.81 -2.69 19.79
N SER A 250 -14.90 -1.98 19.49
CA SER A 250 -15.45 -1.98 18.13
C SER A 250 -14.53 -1.24 17.15
N LEU A 251 -14.55 -1.63 15.86
CA LEU A 251 -13.76 -0.98 14.80
C LEU A 251 -13.99 0.54 14.75
N ARG A 252 -15.26 0.96 14.84
CA ARG A 252 -15.69 2.37 14.91
C ARG A 252 -15.04 3.12 16.08
N GLN A 253 -15.00 2.53 17.27
CA GLN A 253 -14.36 3.12 18.46
C GLN A 253 -12.82 3.11 18.35
N GLY A 254 -12.25 2.06 17.76
CA GLY A 254 -10.81 1.96 17.48
C GLY A 254 -10.29 3.12 16.67
N VAL A 255 -10.95 3.42 15.56
CA VAL A 255 -10.60 4.57 14.72
C VAL A 255 -10.80 5.89 15.46
N LYS A 256 -11.87 6.07 16.25
CA LYS A 256 -12.01 7.28 17.10
C LYS A 256 -10.88 7.47 18.10
N ARG A 257 -10.34 6.39 18.69
CA ARG A 257 -9.17 6.48 19.57
C ARG A 257 -7.89 6.86 18.82
N VAL A 258 -7.69 6.31 17.62
CA VAL A 258 -6.59 6.73 16.71
C VAL A 258 -6.72 8.22 16.38
N LEU A 259 -7.89 8.67 15.94
CA LEU A 259 -8.18 10.07 15.64
C LEU A 259 -7.88 11.00 16.83
N ALA A 260 -8.21 10.59 18.06
CA ALA A 260 -7.85 11.32 19.27
C ALA A 260 -6.33 11.32 19.54
N LYS A 261 -5.68 10.14 19.50
CA LYS A 261 -4.24 9.95 19.74
C LYS A 261 -3.37 10.83 18.83
N HIS A 262 -3.76 10.94 17.56
CA HIS A 262 -3.01 11.70 16.55
C HIS A 262 -3.53 13.15 16.37
N GLY A 263 -4.34 13.66 17.29
CA GLY A 263 -4.73 15.08 17.33
C GLY A 263 -5.62 15.54 16.18
N ILE A 264 -6.48 14.64 15.65
CA ILE A 264 -7.49 14.93 14.61
C ILE A 264 -8.93 14.53 15.02
N PRO A 265 -9.41 14.89 16.22
CA PRO A 265 -10.76 14.52 16.69
C PRO A 265 -11.89 15.21 15.90
N GLU A 266 -11.61 16.30 15.17
CA GLU A 266 -12.60 16.98 14.32
C GLU A 266 -13.15 16.07 13.21
N LEU A 267 -12.45 14.98 12.88
CA LEU A 267 -12.90 13.99 11.91
C LEU A 267 -13.92 12.97 12.46
N PHE A 268 -14.22 12.98 13.77
CA PHE A 268 -15.16 12.02 14.38
C PHE A 268 -16.52 11.99 13.66
N GLY A 269 -17.11 13.15 13.37
CA GLY A 269 -18.42 13.24 12.72
C GLY A 269 -18.39 12.67 11.30
N ARG A 270 -17.37 13.03 10.50
CA ARG A 270 -17.18 12.48 9.14
C ARG A 270 -16.98 10.96 9.17
N TRP A 271 -16.20 10.45 10.13
CA TRP A 271 -16.00 9.02 10.32
C TRP A 271 -17.27 8.28 10.75
N ASP A 272 -18.08 8.88 11.63
CA ASP A 272 -19.36 8.32 12.05
C ASP A 272 -20.34 8.16 10.88
N THR A 273 -20.56 9.23 10.11
CA THR A 273 -21.41 9.20 8.91
C THR A 273 -20.94 8.14 7.92
N LEU A 274 -19.63 8.10 7.65
CA LEU A 274 -19.00 7.11 6.77
C LEU A 274 -19.23 5.67 7.24
N TYR A 275 -19.03 5.41 8.54
CA TYR A 275 -19.16 4.08 9.12
C TYR A 275 -20.62 3.60 9.06
N ASP A 276 -21.59 4.52 9.26
CA ASP A 276 -23.01 4.20 9.15
C ASP A 276 -23.44 3.95 7.69
N GLN A 277 -22.87 4.68 6.71
CA GLN A 277 -23.04 4.39 5.28
C GLN A 277 -22.43 3.03 4.90
N ARG A 278 -21.21 2.73 5.36
CA ARG A 278 -20.53 1.44 5.16
C ARG A 278 -21.31 0.27 5.77
N SER A 279 -21.86 0.45 6.98
CA SER A 279 -22.73 -0.55 7.61
C SER A 279 -23.99 -0.82 6.79
N LYS A 280 -24.62 0.22 6.22
CA LYS A 280 -25.77 0.06 5.32
C LYS A 280 -25.39 -0.61 4.00
N LEU A 281 -24.20 -0.32 3.46
CA LEU A 281 -23.70 -0.93 2.23
C LEU A 281 -23.38 -2.42 2.38
N PHE A 282 -22.90 -2.85 3.57
CA PHE A 282 -22.45 -4.24 3.80
C PHE A 282 -23.51 -5.14 4.44
N HIS A 283 -24.53 -4.56 5.08
CA HIS A 283 -25.62 -5.30 5.73
C HIS A 283 -27.02 -4.98 5.15
N GLY A 284 -27.11 -3.99 4.26
CA GLY A 284 -28.30 -3.76 3.45
C GLY A 284 -28.46 -4.86 2.41
N LEU A 285 -29.71 -5.28 2.20
CA LEU A 285 -30.06 -6.24 1.16
C LEU A 285 -29.84 -5.60 -0.21
N GLU A 286 -28.81 -6.10 -0.90
CA GLU A 286 -28.37 -5.78 -2.26
C GLU A 286 -27.78 -4.37 -2.50
N PRO A 287 -26.68 -4.26 -3.28
CA PRO A 287 -26.31 -3.00 -3.92
C PRO A 287 -27.46 -2.57 -4.84
N VAL A 288 -28.06 -1.41 -4.57
CA VAL A 288 -29.18 -0.92 -5.37
C VAL A 288 -28.68 -0.65 -6.79
N ALA A 289 -29.24 -1.36 -7.77
CA ALA A 289 -28.88 -1.19 -9.17
C ALA A 289 -29.13 0.27 -9.61
N GLY A 290 -28.09 0.94 -10.10
CA GLY A 290 -28.12 2.37 -10.44
C GLY A 290 -27.80 3.34 -9.30
N ALA A 291 -27.39 2.87 -8.12
CA ALA A 291 -26.87 3.75 -7.07
C ALA A 291 -25.45 4.26 -7.41
N GLU A 292 -25.30 5.58 -7.46
CA GLU A 292 -24.03 6.27 -7.71
C GLU A 292 -23.10 6.25 -6.49
N TYR A 293 -22.42 5.12 -6.29
CA TYR A 293 -21.41 4.97 -5.23
C TYR A 293 -20.12 5.77 -5.48
N GLY A 294 -19.95 6.40 -6.65
CA GLY A 294 -18.75 7.16 -7.01
C GLY A 294 -18.43 8.30 -6.03
N THR A 295 -19.43 9.07 -5.62
CA THR A 295 -19.28 10.14 -4.62
C THR A 295 -18.86 9.59 -3.26
N LEU A 296 -19.53 8.53 -2.78
CA LEU A 296 -19.19 7.89 -1.51
C LEU A 296 -17.77 7.30 -1.54
N ALA A 297 -17.35 6.68 -2.65
CA ALA A 297 -15.99 6.17 -2.80
C ALA A 297 -14.94 7.30 -2.78
N HIS A 298 -15.22 8.42 -3.44
CA HIS A 298 -14.34 9.59 -3.41
C HIS A 298 -14.23 10.20 -2.01
N GLU A 299 -15.34 10.38 -1.30
CA GLU A 299 -15.39 10.87 0.09
C GLU A 299 -14.69 9.92 1.06
N THR A 300 -14.92 8.61 0.90
CA THR A 300 -14.25 7.56 1.68
C THR A 300 -12.74 7.64 1.49
N LEU A 301 -12.28 7.71 0.24
CA LEU A 301 -10.87 7.80 -0.08
C LEU A 301 -10.25 9.11 0.42
N ASN A 302 -10.97 10.24 0.34
CA ASN A 302 -10.56 11.53 0.92
C ASN A 302 -10.31 11.41 2.42
N LEU A 303 -11.30 10.92 3.16
CA LEU A 303 -11.23 10.80 4.62
C LEU A 303 -10.17 9.79 5.05
N CYS A 304 -10.19 8.58 4.46
CA CYS A 304 -9.29 7.50 4.85
C CYS A 304 -7.82 7.84 4.58
N GLY A 305 -7.52 8.50 3.46
CA GLY A 305 -6.15 8.95 3.16
C GLY A 305 -5.68 10.09 4.06
N ARG A 306 -6.55 11.05 4.41
CA ARG A 306 -6.22 12.09 5.42
C ARG A 306 -5.89 11.46 6.77
N ILE A 307 -6.66 10.45 7.21
CA ILE A 307 -6.41 9.75 8.48
C ILE A 307 -5.10 8.97 8.40
N LEU A 308 -4.93 8.12 7.38
CA LEU A 308 -3.73 7.30 7.20
C LEU A 308 -2.46 8.15 7.18
N LEU A 309 -2.40 9.16 6.31
CA LEU A 309 -1.20 9.98 6.14
C LEU A 309 -0.89 10.82 7.38
N LYS A 310 -1.90 11.19 8.18
CA LYS A 310 -1.67 11.83 9.48
C LYS A 310 -1.10 10.88 10.52
N VAL A 311 -1.51 9.61 10.53
CA VAL A 311 -0.95 8.59 11.44
C VAL A 311 0.46 8.18 11.03
N VAL A 312 0.68 7.91 9.73
CA VAL A 312 1.99 7.55 9.18
C VAL A 312 2.99 8.71 9.28
N ALA A 313 2.54 9.97 9.36
CA ALA A 313 3.41 11.11 9.60
C ALA A 313 4.17 11.07 10.94
N ASP A 314 3.72 10.29 11.92
CA ASP A 314 4.45 10.15 13.19
C ASP A 314 5.69 9.23 13.04
N GLU A 315 5.71 8.33 12.04
CA GLU A 315 6.85 7.48 11.67
C GLU A 315 7.68 8.07 10.51
N VAL A 316 7.01 8.76 9.58
CA VAL A 316 7.58 9.34 8.36
C VAL A 316 7.07 10.78 8.20
N PRO A 317 7.72 11.79 8.82
CA PRO A 317 7.20 13.16 8.95
C PRO A 317 6.64 13.82 7.69
N LYS A 318 7.19 13.50 6.51
CA LYS A 318 6.73 14.08 5.23
C LYS A 318 5.50 13.43 4.62
N ALA A 319 5.03 12.27 5.11
CA ALA A 319 3.83 11.61 4.60
C ALA A 319 2.59 12.54 4.62
N GLY A 320 2.52 13.46 5.59
CA GLY A 320 1.45 14.44 5.72
C GLY A 320 1.52 15.64 4.75
N ALA A 321 2.63 15.86 4.05
CA ALA A 321 2.89 17.10 3.29
C ALA A 321 1.82 17.38 2.21
N HIS A 322 1.41 16.33 1.51
CA HIS A 322 0.51 16.41 0.36
C HIS A 322 -0.98 16.26 0.71
N VAL A 323 -1.32 16.05 2.00
CA VAL A 323 -2.70 15.79 2.45
C VAL A 323 -3.67 16.90 2.06
N LYS A 324 -3.28 18.17 2.18
CA LYS A 324 -4.16 19.28 1.78
C LYS A 324 -4.40 19.32 0.27
N THR A 325 -3.40 18.99 -0.54
CA THR A 325 -3.45 19.06 -2.00
C THR A 325 -4.28 17.93 -2.61
N TYR A 326 -4.12 16.70 -2.10
CA TYR A 326 -4.74 15.51 -2.72
C TYR A 326 -5.93 14.95 -1.93
N TYR A 327 -6.05 15.26 -0.64
CA TYR A 327 -7.11 14.78 0.26
C TYR A 327 -7.89 15.93 0.94
N GLY A 328 -7.60 17.18 0.58
CA GLY A 328 -8.37 18.36 0.97
C GLY A 328 -9.62 18.52 0.12
N GLY A 329 -10.68 17.81 0.51
CA GLY A 329 -12.06 18.11 0.16
C GLY A 329 -12.81 18.72 1.34
#